data_AF-A0A2V8C4U2-F1
#
_entry.id   AF-A0A2V8C4U2-F1
#
_cell.length_a   1.000
_cell.length_b   1.000
_cell.length_c   1.000
_cell.angle_alpha   90.00
_cell.angle_beta   90.00
_cell.angle_gamma   90.00
#
_symmetry.space_group_name_H-M   'P 1'
#
loop_
_entity.id
_entity.type
_entity.pdbx_description
1 polymer ?
#
loop_
_entity_poly.entity_id
_entity_poly.type
_entity_poly.pdbx_seq_one_letter_code
_entity_poly.pdbx_strand_id
1 'polypeptide(L)'
;MKRNVLVGAAFATVLMGLGLASGVLQNAAQAQGQGAMQAPRFEVDPMWPKPLPNGWYLGQTIGVSVDAQDHIWIIHRSDSLDPVEAAADEGTGACCRKAPPIMEFDQQGTLLRHWGGKDGPGYQWPASNHGLTIDHKGNIWIGGNGANNDGHVLKF
;
A
#
# COMPACT_ATOMS: atom_id res chain seq x y z
N MET A 1 14.17 1.72 75.01
CA MET A 1 13.67 2.73 74.04
C MET A 1 14.40 2.70 72.70
N LYS A 2 15.73 2.82 72.63
CA LYS A 2 16.51 2.83 71.36
C LYS A 2 16.30 1.61 70.44
N ARG A 3 16.18 0.40 71.00
CA ARG A 3 15.96 -0.84 70.21
C ARG A 3 14.63 -0.85 69.45
N ASN A 4 13.55 -0.39 70.07
CA ASN A 4 12.22 -0.38 69.44
C ASN A 4 12.12 0.70 68.37
N VAL A 5 12.84 1.82 68.55
CA VAL A 5 12.98 2.87 67.53
C VAL A 5 13.76 2.37 66.30
N LEU A 6 14.85 1.62 66.52
CA LEU A 6 15.63 1.00 65.42
C LEU A 6 14.80 -0.05 64.65
N VAL A 7 14.04 -0.89 65.35
CA VAL A 7 13.15 -1.88 64.71
C VAL A 7 12.04 -1.20 63.93
N GLY A 8 11.41 -0.16 64.49
CA GLY A 8 10.37 0.61 63.80
C GLY A 8 10.89 1.35 62.56
N ALA A 9 12.09 1.95 62.66
CA ALA A 9 12.74 2.59 61.53
C ALA A 9 13.04 1.58 60.42
N ALA A 10 13.66 0.44 60.74
CA ALA A 10 13.95 -0.62 59.77
C ALA A 10 12.69 -1.15 59.07
N PHE A 11 11.59 -1.31 59.81
CA PHE A 11 10.31 -1.74 59.25
C PHE A 11 9.74 -0.71 58.27
N ALA A 12 9.80 0.58 58.61
CA ALA A 12 9.36 1.67 57.73
C ALA A 12 10.21 1.74 56.45
N THR A 13 11.53 1.55 56.52
CA THR A 13 12.41 1.56 55.34
C THR A 13 12.10 0.39 54.41
N VAL A 14 11.86 -0.80 54.95
CA VAL A 14 11.49 -1.97 54.15
C VAL A 14 10.14 -1.77 53.46
N LEU A 15 9.14 -1.26 54.18
CA LEU A 15 7.83 -0.96 53.59
C LEU A 15 7.91 0.08 52.47
N MET A 16 8.70 1.14 52.66
CA MET A 16 8.90 2.16 51.64
C MET A 16 9.64 1.59 50.42
N GLY A 17 10.66 0.75 50.63
CA GLY A 17 11.37 0.05 49.55
C GLY A 17 10.46 -0.89 48.75
N LEU A 18 9.59 -1.65 49.42
CA LEU A 18 8.61 -2.53 48.78
C LEU A 18 7.56 -1.75 48.00
N GLY A 19 7.07 -0.63 48.53
CA GLY A 19 6.12 0.24 47.85
C GLY A 19 6.69 0.84 46.56
N LEU A 20 7.94 1.33 46.61
CA LEU A 20 8.64 1.84 45.43
C LEU A 20 8.88 0.74 44.40
N ALA A 21 9.34 -0.45 44.83
CA ALA A 21 9.57 -1.58 43.93
C ALA A 21 8.28 -2.05 43.25
N SER A 22 7.16 -2.15 43.99
CA SER A 22 5.85 -2.49 43.42
C SER A 22 5.40 -1.48 42.37
N GLY A 23 5.54 -0.18 42.64
CA GLY A 23 5.18 0.87 41.69
C GLY A 23 5.99 0.82 40.39
N VAL A 24 7.30 0.58 40.49
CA VAL A 24 8.18 0.40 39.31
C VAL A 24 7.79 -0.84 38.51
N LEU A 25 7.53 -1.96 39.18
CA LEU A 25 7.13 -3.21 38.53
C LEU A 25 5.75 -3.12 37.86
N GLN A 26 4.80 -2.40 38.48
CA GLN A 26 3.46 -2.18 37.91
C GLN A 26 3.49 -1.28 36.67
N ASN A 27 4.31 -0.23 36.66
CA ASN A 27 4.50 0.61 35.48
C ASN A 27 5.13 -0.18 34.32
N ALA A 28 6.12 -1.03 34.61
CA ALA A 28 6.74 -1.90 33.61
C ALA A 28 5.73 -2.93 33.05
N ALA A 29 4.89 -3.52 33.91
CA ALA A 29 3.85 -4.46 33.49
C ALA A 29 2.74 -3.79 32.66
N GLN A 30 2.34 -2.55 32.97
CA GLN A 30 1.38 -1.80 32.17
C GLN A 30 1.95 -1.41 30.79
N ALA A 31 3.24 -1.06 30.72
CA ALA A 31 3.90 -0.78 29.44
C ALA A 31 4.00 -2.04 28.54
N GLN A 32 4.16 -3.22 29.14
CA GLN A 32 4.11 -4.51 28.43
C GLN A 32 2.67 -4.98 28.13
N GLY A 33 1.69 -4.44 28.86
CA GLY A 33 0.28 -4.81 28.80
C GLY A 33 -0.56 -3.95 27.86
N GLN A 34 0.03 -3.30 26.85
CA GLN A 34 -0.76 -2.86 25.69
C GLN A 34 -1.36 -4.11 25.05
N GLY A 35 -2.62 -4.38 25.43
CA GLY A 35 -3.34 -5.61 25.15
C GLY A 35 -3.16 -6.05 23.71
N ALA A 36 -2.94 -7.35 23.53
CA ALA A 36 -2.72 -8.05 22.25
C ALA A 36 -3.15 -7.19 21.06
N MET A 37 -2.20 -6.47 20.46
CA MET A 37 -2.42 -5.54 19.36
C MET A 37 -3.25 -6.28 18.31
N GLN A 38 -4.55 -5.96 18.26
CA GLN A 38 -5.44 -6.61 17.31
C GLN A 38 -4.97 -6.18 15.94
N ALA A 39 -4.64 -7.14 15.08
CA ALA A 39 -4.29 -6.84 13.70
C ALA A 39 -5.44 -6.04 13.06
N PRO A 40 -5.15 -5.06 12.20
CA PRO A 40 -6.18 -4.37 11.45
C PRO A 40 -7.08 -5.38 10.74
N ARG A 41 -8.40 -5.19 10.87
CA ARG A 41 -9.38 -5.91 10.08
C ARG A 41 -9.67 -5.08 8.85
N PHE A 42 -9.65 -5.73 7.69
CA PHE A 42 -9.94 -5.11 6.41
C PHE A 42 -11.32 -5.57 5.94
N GLU A 43 -12.07 -4.64 5.36
CA GLU A 43 -13.32 -4.90 4.68
C GLU A 43 -13.17 -4.43 3.23
N VAL A 44 -13.86 -5.11 2.32
CA VAL A 44 -13.85 -4.75 0.90
C VAL A 44 -14.69 -3.50 0.72
N ASP A 45 -14.16 -2.49 0.05
CA ASP A 45 -14.95 -1.41 -0.52
C ASP A 45 -15.39 -1.82 -1.94
N PRO A 46 -16.68 -2.16 -2.15
CA PRO A 46 -17.16 -2.59 -3.47
C PRO A 46 -17.35 -1.44 -4.45
N MET A 47 -17.25 -0.18 -4.00
CA MET A 47 -17.47 1.01 -4.81
C MET A 47 -16.16 1.65 -5.29
N TRP A 48 -15.02 1.06 -4.94
CA TRP A 48 -13.70 1.49 -5.35
C TRP A 48 -13.08 0.52 -6.39
N PRO A 49 -12.47 1.03 -7.48
CA PRO A 49 -12.46 2.42 -7.92
C PRO A 49 -13.84 2.82 -8.49
N LYS A 50 -14.07 4.13 -8.68
CA LYS A 50 -15.26 4.60 -9.38
C LYS A 50 -15.25 4.09 -10.83
N PRO A 51 -16.41 3.97 -11.49
CA PRO A 51 -16.47 3.57 -12.90
C PRO A 51 -15.54 4.41 -13.77
N LEU A 52 -14.71 3.73 -14.57
CA LEU A 52 -13.76 4.40 -15.44
C LEU A 52 -14.47 5.15 -16.57
N PRO A 53 -13.94 6.31 -17.00
CA PRO A 53 -14.50 7.02 -18.15
C PRO A 53 -14.26 6.23 -19.45
N ASN A 54 -14.87 6.68 -20.54
CA ASN A 54 -14.62 6.18 -21.91
C ASN A 54 -15.00 4.71 -22.18
N GLY A 55 -15.70 4.06 -21.24
CA GLY A 55 -16.01 2.63 -21.29
C GLY A 55 -14.76 1.77 -21.12
N TRP A 56 -13.81 2.23 -20.30
CA TRP A 56 -12.55 1.56 -20.09
C TRP A 56 -12.67 0.34 -19.18
N TYR A 57 -11.90 -0.68 -19.53
CA TYR A 57 -11.72 -1.90 -18.77
C TYR A 57 -10.25 -2.06 -18.37
N LEU A 58 -10.05 -2.53 -17.14
CA LEU A 58 -8.75 -2.95 -16.64
C LEU A 58 -8.52 -4.41 -17.02
N GLY A 59 -7.35 -4.69 -17.59
CA GLY A 59 -6.85 -6.05 -17.69
C GLY A 59 -6.28 -6.54 -16.36
N GLN A 60 -5.31 -7.44 -16.42
CA GLN A 60 -4.63 -7.96 -15.24
C GLN A 60 -3.89 -6.82 -14.53
N THR A 61 -4.39 -6.41 -13.37
CA THR A 61 -3.72 -5.47 -12.47
C THR A 61 -2.54 -6.17 -11.81
N ILE A 62 -1.33 -5.82 -12.22
CA ILE A 62 -0.10 -6.54 -11.83
C ILE A 62 0.80 -5.73 -10.87
N GLY A 63 0.46 -4.47 -10.61
CA GLY A 63 1.17 -3.64 -9.65
C GLY A 63 0.25 -2.58 -9.04
N VAL A 64 0.50 -2.30 -7.76
CA VAL A 64 -0.16 -1.24 -7.01
C VAL A 64 0.88 -0.51 -6.14
N SER A 65 0.76 0.81 -6.05
CA SER A 65 1.58 1.63 -5.15
C SER A 65 0.76 2.80 -4.61
N VAL A 66 1.24 3.42 -3.55
CA VAL A 66 0.63 4.60 -2.95
C VAL A 66 1.71 5.67 -2.83
N ASP A 67 1.43 6.88 -3.32
CA ASP A 67 2.37 7.98 -3.24
C ASP A 67 2.25 8.78 -1.92
N ALA A 68 3.05 9.84 -1.78
CA ALA A 68 3.06 10.68 -0.59
C ALA A 68 1.80 11.57 -0.45
N GLN A 69 0.89 11.57 -1.42
CA GLN A 69 -0.39 12.27 -1.39
C GLN A 69 -1.57 11.31 -1.11
N ASP A 70 -1.28 10.06 -0.74
CA ASP A 70 -2.26 8.98 -0.61
C ASP A 70 -3.01 8.67 -1.92
N HIS A 71 -2.45 9.02 -3.08
CA HIS A 71 -3.02 8.56 -4.34
C HIS A 71 -2.61 7.12 -4.60
N ILE A 72 -3.55 6.35 -5.13
CA ILE A 72 -3.37 4.94 -5.44
C ILE A 72 -3.04 4.82 -6.92
N TRP A 73 -1.90 4.20 -7.19
CA TRP A 73 -1.40 3.98 -8.52
C TRP A 73 -1.50 2.52 -8.86
N ILE A 74 -2.11 2.21 -10.00
CA ILE A 74 -2.09 0.86 -10.53
C ILE A 74 -1.33 0.83 -11.85
N ILE A 75 -0.73 -0.32 -12.11
CA ILE A 75 -0.34 -0.70 -13.45
C ILE A 75 -1.03 -2.03 -13.81
N HIS A 76 -1.62 -2.06 -14.99
CA HIS A 76 -2.29 -3.25 -15.52
C HIS A 76 -1.82 -3.58 -16.93
N ARG A 77 -2.17 -4.77 -17.41
CA ARG A 77 -1.86 -5.24 -18.77
C ARG A 77 -3.08 -5.10 -19.65
N SER A 78 -3.14 -4.06 -20.46
CA SER A 78 -4.32 -3.78 -21.30
C SER A 78 -4.55 -4.84 -22.38
N ASP A 79 -3.51 -5.55 -22.79
CA ASP A 79 -3.55 -6.65 -23.76
C ASP A 79 -4.08 -7.97 -23.20
N SER A 80 -4.31 -8.06 -21.89
CA SER A 80 -4.84 -9.27 -21.26
C SER A 80 -6.37 -9.33 -21.21
N LEU A 81 -7.06 -8.33 -21.78
CA LEU A 81 -8.52 -8.33 -21.87
C LEU A 81 -8.99 -9.40 -22.85
N ASP A 82 -10.11 -10.03 -22.53
CA ASP A 82 -10.76 -10.90 -23.50
C ASP A 82 -11.41 -10.08 -24.65
N PRO A 83 -11.77 -10.72 -25.78
CA PRO A 83 -12.35 -10.00 -26.93
C PRO A 83 -13.67 -9.28 -26.63
N VAL A 84 -14.43 -9.69 -25.61
CA VAL A 84 -15.69 -9.04 -25.21
C VAL A 84 -15.39 -7.79 -24.37
N GLU A 85 -14.41 -7.87 -23.46
CA GLU A 85 -13.94 -6.74 -22.66
C GLU A 85 -13.22 -5.67 -23.50
N ALA A 86 -12.72 -6.04 -24.68
CA ALA A 86 -12.09 -5.16 -25.65
C ALA A 86 -12.95 -4.92 -26.91
N ALA A 87 -14.27 -5.18 -26.87
CA ALA A 87 -15.10 -5.25 -28.08
C ALA A 87 -15.04 -4.02 -29.00
N ALA A 88 -14.90 -2.79 -28.48
CA ALA A 88 -14.75 -1.59 -29.30
C ALA A 88 -13.37 -1.49 -29.95
N ASP A 89 -12.32 -1.98 -29.29
CA ASP A 89 -10.98 -2.03 -29.88
C ASP A 89 -10.88 -3.13 -30.94
N GLU A 90 -11.59 -4.24 -30.76
CA GLU A 90 -11.68 -5.35 -31.72
C GLU A 90 -12.68 -5.08 -32.86
N GLY A 91 -13.44 -3.98 -32.80
CA GLY A 91 -14.45 -3.62 -33.79
C GLY A 91 -15.69 -4.53 -33.81
N THR A 92 -15.90 -5.32 -32.75
CA THR A 92 -17.03 -6.26 -32.62
C THR A 92 -18.19 -5.71 -31.79
N GLY A 93 -18.02 -4.56 -31.13
CA GLY A 93 -19.04 -3.89 -30.33
C GLY A 93 -18.85 -2.38 -30.22
N ALA A 94 -19.87 -1.68 -29.71
CA ALA A 94 -19.82 -0.22 -29.50
C ALA A 94 -19.17 0.18 -28.16
N CYS A 95 -19.05 -0.75 -27.23
CA CYS A 95 -18.52 -0.54 -25.88
C CYS A 95 -17.14 -1.14 -25.71
N CYS A 96 -16.55 -0.84 -24.56
CA CYS A 96 -15.53 -1.64 -23.93
C CYS A 96 -14.16 -1.46 -24.61
N ARG A 97 -13.32 -0.66 -23.96
CA ARG A 97 -12.01 -0.24 -24.47
C ARG A 97 -10.91 -0.53 -23.45
N LYS A 98 -9.73 -0.86 -23.95
CA LYS A 98 -8.49 -0.99 -23.21
C LYS A 98 -8.15 0.35 -22.54
N ALA A 99 -8.07 0.36 -21.21
CA ALA A 99 -7.56 1.52 -20.48
C ALA A 99 -6.05 1.68 -20.68
N PRO A 100 -5.47 2.90 -20.55
CA PRO A 100 -4.03 3.07 -20.46
C PRO A 100 -3.45 2.32 -19.25
N PRO A 101 -2.28 1.67 -19.37
CA PRO A 101 -1.81 0.72 -18.38
C PRO A 101 -1.49 1.33 -17.02
N ILE A 102 -1.02 2.59 -16.96
CA ILE A 102 -0.81 3.31 -15.69
C ILE A 102 -2.04 4.17 -15.41
N MET A 103 -2.60 4.03 -14.22
CA MET A 103 -3.73 4.83 -13.75
C MET A 103 -3.53 5.27 -12.30
N GLU A 104 -3.88 6.51 -12.00
CA GLU A 104 -3.82 7.11 -10.68
C GLU A 104 -5.22 7.42 -10.18
N PHE A 105 -5.49 7.08 -8.92
CA PHE A 105 -6.75 7.35 -8.27
C PHE A 105 -6.54 8.12 -6.97
N ASP A 106 -7.49 8.98 -6.62
CA ASP A 106 -7.60 9.45 -5.22
C ASP A 106 -8.09 8.31 -4.30
N GLN A 107 -8.08 8.56 -2.99
CA GLN A 107 -8.60 7.62 -1.99
C GLN A 107 -10.08 7.25 -2.19
N GLN A 108 -10.87 8.11 -2.85
CA GLN A 108 -12.27 7.86 -3.15
C GLN A 108 -12.46 7.10 -4.48
N GLY A 109 -11.38 6.70 -5.15
CA GLY A 109 -11.42 5.95 -6.40
C GLY A 109 -11.70 6.80 -7.63
N THR A 110 -11.59 8.13 -7.54
CA THR A 110 -11.68 9.01 -8.71
C THR A 110 -10.39 8.90 -9.52
N LEU A 111 -10.51 8.64 -10.83
CA LEU A 111 -9.38 8.66 -11.74
C LEU A 111 -8.82 10.09 -11.88
N LEU A 112 -7.54 10.27 -11.58
CA LEU A 112 -6.83 11.56 -11.64
C LEU A 112 -5.95 11.68 -12.89
N ARG A 113 -5.15 10.66 -13.19
CA ARG A 113 -4.24 10.60 -14.35
C ARG A 113 -4.19 9.19 -14.94
N HIS A 114 -3.84 9.11 -16.22
CA HIS A 114 -3.64 7.84 -16.92
C HIS A 114 -2.67 7.98 -18.10
N TRP A 115 -1.78 7.01 -18.33
CA TRP A 115 -0.87 6.99 -19.49
C TRP A 115 -0.19 5.62 -19.69
N GLY A 116 0.75 5.56 -20.64
CA GLY A 116 1.62 4.40 -20.87
C GLY A 116 1.17 3.53 -22.05
N GLY A 117 1.84 2.39 -22.21
CA GLY A 117 1.50 1.39 -23.23
C GLY A 117 2.08 1.67 -24.62
N LYS A 118 2.93 2.69 -24.75
CA LYS A 118 3.57 3.07 -26.02
C LYS A 118 5.02 3.48 -25.78
N ASP A 119 5.86 3.21 -26.77
CA ASP A 119 7.23 3.70 -26.83
C ASP A 119 7.25 5.23 -26.76
N GLY A 120 8.35 5.77 -26.24
CA GLY A 120 8.56 7.20 -26.13
C GLY A 120 9.97 7.62 -26.48
N PRO A 121 10.31 8.91 -26.33
CA PRO A 121 11.63 9.42 -26.69
C PRO A 121 12.73 8.76 -25.85
N GLY A 122 13.51 7.88 -26.48
CA GLY A 122 14.65 7.21 -25.84
C GLY A 122 14.30 6.01 -24.96
N TYR A 123 13.06 5.50 -25.01
CA TYR A 123 12.68 4.27 -24.33
C TYR A 123 11.65 3.46 -25.11
N GLN A 124 11.66 2.15 -24.91
CA GLN A 124 10.63 1.23 -25.39
C GLN A 124 9.73 0.87 -24.23
N TRP A 125 8.42 0.77 -24.47
CA TRP A 125 7.51 0.24 -23.47
C TRP A 125 7.74 -1.27 -23.30
N PRO A 126 7.68 -1.82 -22.07
CA PRO A 126 7.85 -3.25 -21.90
C PRO A 126 6.79 -4.05 -22.64
N ALA A 127 7.21 -5.12 -23.32
CA ALA A 127 6.30 -6.08 -23.93
C ALA A 127 5.39 -6.73 -22.88
N SER A 128 5.90 -6.95 -21.66
CA SER A 128 5.09 -7.34 -20.52
C SER A 128 5.41 -6.44 -19.33
N ASN A 129 4.68 -5.34 -19.20
CA ASN A 129 4.81 -4.50 -18.01
C ASN A 129 4.42 -5.26 -16.74
N HIS A 130 5.16 -5.00 -15.68
CA HIS A 130 5.01 -5.62 -14.37
C HIS A 130 4.96 -4.53 -13.28
N GLY A 131 5.44 -4.83 -12.06
CA GLY A 131 5.28 -4.00 -10.87
C GLY A 131 5.58 -2.52 -11.07
N LEU A 132 4.85 -1.69 -10.33
CA LEU A 132 5.01 -0.24 -10.23
C LEU A 132 5.38 0.10 -8.80
N THR A 133 6.35 1.00 -8.65
CA THR A 133 6.69 1.59 -7.35
C THR A 133 6.97 3.07 -7.51
N ILE A 134 6.78 3.82 -6.43
CA ILE A 134 6.98 5.26 -6.39
C ILE A 134 8.06 5.54 -5.36
N ASP A 135 9.10 6.25 -5.77
CA ASP A 135 10.18 6.61 -4.86
C ASP A 135 9.84 7.85 -4.01
N HIS A 136 10.68 8.13 -3.03
CA HIS A 136 10.50 9.25 -2.11
C HIS A 136 10.59 10.65 -2.78
N LYS A 137 10.97 10.73 -4.07
CA LYS A 137 10.99 11.97 -4.86
C LYS A 137 9.76 12.06 -5.77
N GLY A 138 8.85 11.09 -5.70
CA GLY A 138 7.66 11.02 -6.54
C GLY A 138 7.92 10.52 -7.96
N ASN A 139 9.09 9.92 -8.23
CA ASN A 139 9.30 9.29 -9.55
C ASN A 139 8.57 7.95 -9.60
N ILE A 140 7.99 7.64 -10.74
CA ILE A 140 7.27 6.38 -10.97
C ILE A 140 8.21 5.42 -11.69
N TRP A 141 8.38 4.24 -11.13
CA TRP A 141 9.24 3.19 -11.66
C TRP A 141 8.40 1.98 -12.04
N ILE A 142 8.60 1.48 -13.25
CA ILE A 142 7.96 0.24 -13.72
C ILE A 142 9.00 -0.74 -14.24
N GLY A 143 8.76 -2.03 -14.08
CA GLY A 143 9.60 -3.09 -14.65
C GLY A 143 8.92 -3.83 -15.81
N GLY A 144 9.73 -4.36 -16.72
CA GLY A 144 9.32 -5.35 -17.72
C GLY A 144 9.71 -6.77 -17.32
N ASN A 145 8.87 -7.76 -17.66
CA ASN A 145 9.16 -9.18 -17.43
C ASN A 145 8.82 -10.10 -18.61
N GLY A 146 8.69 -9.55 -19.81
CA GLY A 146 8.49 -10.30 -21.04
C GLY A 146 9.74 -11.06 -21.49
N ALA A 147 9.57 -11.83 -22.58
CA ALA A 147 10.67 -12.49 -23.26
C ALA A 147 11.53 -11.48 -24.07
N ASN A 148 12.62 -11.96 -24.69
CA ASN A 148 13.42 -11.19 -25.67
C ASN A 148 13.98 -9.86 -25.14
N ASN A 149 14.67 -9.91 -24.00
CA ASN A 149 15.36 -8.76 -23.39
C ASN A 149 14.41 -7.65 -22.88
N ASP A 150 13.18 -8.02 -22.50
CA ASP A 150 12.21 -7.11 -21.88
C ASP A 150 12.51 -6.79 -20.40
N GLY A 151 13.55 -7.38 -19.83
CA GLY A 151 13.99 -7.13 -18.46
C GLY A 151 14.67 -5.77 -18.31
N HIS A 152 13.88 -4.69 -18.39
CA HIS A 152 14.33 -3.32 -18.18
C HIS A 152 13.40 -2.58 -17.22
N VAL A 153 13.85 -1.41 -16.78
CA VAL A 153 13.10 -0.53 -15.88
C VAL A 153 12.93 0.82 -16.55
N LEU A 154 11.71 1.35 -16.49
CA LEU A 154 11.42 2.72 -16.91
C LEU A 154 11.17 3.60 -15.69
N LYS A 155 11.54 4.87 -15.83
CA LYS A 155 11.34 5.91 -14.84
C LYS A 155 10.57 7.07 -15.47
N PHE A 156 9.52 7.53 -14.81
CA PHE A 156 8.73 8.70 -15.17
C PHE A 156 8.78 9.75 -14.07
#